data_AF-A0A9W6MH22-F1
#
_entry.id   AF-A0A9W6MH22-F1
#
_cell.length_a   1.000
_cell.length_b   1.000
_cell.length_c   1.000
_cell.angle_alpha   90.00
_cell.angle_beta   90.00
_cell.angle_gamma   90.00
#
_symmetry.space_group_name_H-M   'P 1'
#
loop_
_entity.id
_entity.type
_entity.pdbx_description
1 polymer ?
#
loop_
_entity_poly.entity_id
_entity_poly.type
_entity_poly.pdbx_seq_one_letter_code
_entity_poly.pdbx_strand_id
1 'polypeptide(L)'
;MELGDQRVTSYVLMRKSAIAIESGDHGHGLGLANAALSNPAALTSRLRAVILRTRAIANAYLGEAADSARDSETALIEATAGMIQTEPDRAPYCTPAYVAMETGATRLLLGQAATAIPIFEASRSQWTPSRQARDHALFLTRMATAYAMAGERDQACTVTEEAIPQIQALRSSRVAGQLATLCIQLSRWSTDRPVADLLTRLDLLAESFFLPAPRPPEGER
;
A
#
# COMPACT_ATOMS: atom_id res chain seq x y z
N MET A 1 -22.34 -14.19 -22.38
CA MET A 1 -21.16 -13.41 -22.81
C MET A 1 -21.02 -12.09 -22.05
N GLU A 2 -22.13 -11.44 -21.68
CA GLU A 2 -22.17 -10.13 -21.00
C GLU A 2 -21.48 -10.07 -19.62
N LEU A 3 -21.56 -11.12 -18.80
CA LEU A 3 -20.91 -11.14 -17.48
C LEU A 3 -19.36 -11.09 -17.57
N GLY A 4 -18.79 -11.68 -18.62
CA GLY A 4 -17.34 -11.65 -18.86
C GLY A 4 -16.86 -10.24 -19.22
N ASP A 5 -17.64 -9.54 -20.03
CA ASP A 5 -17.37 -8.16 -20.45
C ASP A 5 -17.50 -7.17 -19.29
N GLN A 6 -18.55 -7.32 -18.46
CA GLN A 6 -18.73 -6.49 -17.26
C GLN A 6 -17.57 -6.64 -16.28
N ARG A 7 -17.11 -7.86 -15.99
CA ARG A 7 -15.99 -8.09 -15.06
C ARG A 7 -14.68 -7.50 -15.59
N VAL A 8 -14.44 -7.58 -16.90
CA VAL A 8 -13.28 -6.94 -17.54
C VAL A 8 -13.39 -5.42 -17.43
N THR A 9 -14.55 -4.85 -17.73
CA THR A 9 -14.80 -3.41 -17.64
C THR A 9 -14.60 -2.89 -16.22
N SER A 10 -15.19 -3.52 -15.20
CA SER A 10 -14.99 -3.15 -13.80
C SER A 10 -13.53 -3.25 -13.37
N TYR A 11 -12.80 -4.29 -13.80
CA TYR A 11 -11.38 -4.40 -13.52
C TYR A 11 -10.56 -3.28 -14.17
N VAL A 12 -10.85 -2.94 -15.44
CA VAL A 12 -10.16 -1.85 -16.14
C VAL A 12 -10.44 -0.50 -15.47
N LEU A 13 -11.69 -0.22 -15.09
CA LEU A 13 -12.05 0.99 -14.35
C LEU A 13 -11.32 1.08 -13.00
N MET A 14 -11.21 -0.03 -12.27
CA MET A 14 -10.43 -0.09 -11.04
C MET A 14 -8.94 0.20 -11.27
N ARG A 15 -8.35 -0.35 -12.33
CA ARG A 15 -6.95 -0.05 -12.66
C ARG A 15 -6.75 1.42 -13.03
N LYS A 16 -7.67 2.02 -13.77
CA LYS A 16 -7.67 3.46 -14.06
C LYS A 16 -7.84 4.29 -12.78
N SER A 17 -8.72 3.87 -11.87
CA SER A 17 -8.90 4.49 -10.56
C SER A 17 -7.59 4.53 -9.77
N ALA A 18 -6.90 3.38 -9.67
CA ALA A 18 -5.60 3.30 -8.99
C ALA A 18 -4.55 4.24 -9.62
N ILE A 19 -4.49 4.33 -10.95
CA ILE A 19 -3.56 5.24 -11.65
C ILE A 19 -3.90 6.71 -11.37
N ALA A 20 -5.18 7.08 -11.39
CA ALA A 20 -5.63 8.44 -11.08
C ALA A 20 -5.28 8.84 -9.64
N ILE A 21 -5.55 7.95 -8.68
CA ILE A 21 -5.19 8.15 -7.26
C ILE A 21 -3.67 8.36 -7.11
N GLU A 22 -2.86 7.51 -7.75
CA GLU A 22 -1.39 7.61 -7.70
C GLU A 22 -0.85 8.88 -8.35
N SER A 23 -1.61 9.47 -9.27
CA SER A 23 -1.27 10.73 -9.95
C SER A 23 -1.76 11.97 -9.19
N GLY A 24 -2.42 11.80 -8.04
CA GLY A 24 -2.96 12.91 -7.23
C GLY A 24 -4.41 13.29 -7.57
N ASP A 25 -5.02 12.70 -8.59
CA ASP A 25 -6.42 12.97 -8.97
C ASP A 25 -7.38 12.03 -8.22
N HIS A 26 -7.48 12.26 -6.91
CA HIS A 26 -8.23 11.41 -5.98
C HIS A 26 -9.73 11.42 -6.26
N GLY A 27 -10.28 12.58 -6.67
CA GLY A 27 -11.69 12.74 -7.01
C GLY A 27 -12.07 11.94 -8.26
N HIS A 28 -11.27 12.03 -9.34
CA HIS A 28 -11.47 11.18 -10.52
C HIS A 28 -11.29 9.70 -10.18
N GLY A 29 -10.29 9.38 -9.36
CA GLY A 29 -10.05 8.04 -8.82
C GLY A 29 -11.29 7.46 -8.13
N LEU A 30 -11.92 8.22 -7.24
CA LEU A 30 -13.16 7.84 -6.55
C LEU A 30 -14.31 7.60 -7.54
N GLY A 31 -14.49 8.50 -8.52
CA GLY A 31 -15.50 8.36 -9.56
C GLY A 31 -15.36 7.07 -10.38
N LEU A 32 -14.13 6.72 -10.76
CA LEU A 32 -13.83 5.48 -11.48
C LEU A 32 -14.07 4.23 -10.62
N ALA A 33 -13.74 4.27 -9.33
CA ALA A 33 -14.02 3.16 -8.42
C ALA A 33 -15.53 2.96 -8.22
N ASN A 34 -16.30 4.04 -8.13
CA ASN A 34 -17.76 4.00 -8.09
C ASN A 34 -18.35 3.40 -9.38
N ALA A 35 -17.84 3.81 -10.54
CA ALA A 35 -18.26 3.23 -11.82
C ALA A 35 -17.95 1.74 -11.92
N ALA A 36 -16.78 1.30 -11.41
CA ALA A 36 -16.42 -0.11 -11.35
C ALA A 36 -17.37 -0.94 -10.46
N LEU A 37 -17.98 -0.33 -9.44
CA LEU A 37 -18.97 -0.93 -8.53
C LEU A 37 -20.44 -0.70 -8.96
N SER A 38 -20.70 -0.19 -10.17
CA SER A 38 -22.06 0.10 -10.64
C SER A 38 -23.00 -1.13 -10.68
N ASN A 39 -22.46 -2.33 -10.90
CA ASN A 39 -23.20 -3.59 -10.85
C ASN A 39 -22.42 -4.65 -10.04
N PRO A 40 -22.45 -4.59 -8.70
CA PRO A 40 -21.60 -5.44 -7.86
C PRO A 40 -22.03 -6.92 -7.86
N ALA A 41 -23.30 -7.20 -8.18
CA ALA A 41 -23.84 -8.56 -8.25
C ALA A 41 -23.24 -9.38 -9.41
N ALA A 42 -22.78 -8.72 -10.48
CA ALA A 42 -22.12 -9.38 -11.60
C ALA A 42 -20.64 -9.74 -11.31
N LEU A 43 -20.07 -9.19 -10.24
CA LEU A 43 -18.66 -9.32 -9.90
C LEU A 43 -18.40 -10.53 -9.03
N THR A 44 -17.17 -11.03 -9.05
CA THR A 44 -16.68 -12.01 -8.09
C THR A 44 -16.34 -11.32 -6.76
N SER A 45 -16.26 -12.08 -5.66
CA SER A 45 -15.92 -11.51 -4.35
C SER A 45 -14.52 -10.90 -4.35
N ARG A 46 -13.53 -11.58 -4.97
CA ARG A 46 -12.17 -11.01 -5.14
C ARG A 46 -12.18 -9.71 -5.95
N LEU A 47 -13.01 -9.61 -6.98
CA LEU A 47 -13.13 -8.39 -7.77
C LEU A 47 -13.83 -7.26 -6.99
N ARG A 48 -14.86 -7.56 -6.19
CA ARG A 48 -15.44 -6.55 -5.28
C ARG A 48 -14.40 -6.06 -4.26
N ALA A 49 -13.67 -6.98 -3.64
CA ALA A 49 -12.64 -6.66 -2.66
C ALA A 49 -11.59 -5.69 -3.20
N VAL A 50 -11.04 -5.97 -4.40
CA VAL A 50 -9.99 -5.14 -4.98
C VAL A 50 -10.47 -3.74 -5.33
N ILE A 51 -11.74 -3.60 -5.77
CA ILE A 51 -12.33 -2.30 -6.10
C ILE A 51 -12.65 -1.51 -4.84
N LEU A 52 -13.26 -2.16 -3.83
CA LEU A 52 -13.58 -1.54 -2.55
C LEU A 52 -12.31 -1.04 -1.85
N ARG A 53 -11.21 -1.81 -1.86
CA ARG A 53 -9.92 -1.33 -1.32
C ARG A 53 -9.45 -0.07 -2.06
N THR A 54 -9.60 -0.02 -3.39
CA THR A 54 -9.16 1.14 -4.18
C THR A 54 -10.03 2.35 -3.87
N ARG A 55 -11.34 2.15 -3.66
CA ARG A 55 -12.26 3.20 -3.21
C ARG A 55 -11.93 3.70 -1.80
N ALA A 56 -11.60 2.81 -0.88
CA ALA A 56 -11.14 3.16 0.47
C ALA A 56 -9.91 4.07 0.42
N ILE A 57 -8.92 3.74 -0.42
CA ILE A 57 -7.74 4.59 -0.61
C ILE A 57 -8.12 5.98 -1.13
N ALA A 58 -9.00 6.06 -2.13
CA ALA A 58 -9.47 7.35 -2.65
C ALA A 58 -10.17 8.19 -1.58
N ASN A 59 -11.09 7.57 -0.82
CA ASN A 59 -11.78 8.20 0.31
C ASN A 59 -10.79 8.71 1.36
N ALA A 60 -9.77 7.92 1.71
CA ALA A 60 -8.75 8.33 2.66
C ALA A 60 -7.95 9.56 2.20
N TYR A 61 -7.56 9.63 0.91
CA TYR A 61 -6.90 10.83 0.35
C TYR A 61 -7.81 12.06 0.36
N LEU A 62 -9.13 11.87 0.24
CA LEU A 62 -10.12 12.95 0.30
C LEU A 62 -10.50 13.33 1.74
N GLY A 63 -9.96 12.64 2.76
CA GLY A 63 -10.28 12.89 4.17
C GLY A 63 -11.59 12.23 4.65
N GLU A 64 -12.23 11.42 3.81
CA GLU A 64 -13.51 10.76 4.08
C GLU A 64 -13.33 9.51 4.95
N ALA A 65 -12.98 9.73 6.22
CA ALA A 65 -12.55 8.67 7.13
C ALA A 65 -13.61 7.58 7.36
N ALA A 66 -14.89 7.96 7.44
CA ALA A 66 -15.98 7.02 7.66
C ALA A 66 -16.21 6.11 6.44
N ASP A 67 -16.11 6.68 5.23
CA ASP A 67 -16.29 5.94 3.99
C ASP A 67 -15.10 5.04 3.69
N SER A 68 -13.88 5.53 3.94
CA SER A 68 -12.67 4.70 3.88
C SER A 68 -12.77 3.51 4.83
N ALA A 69 -13.21 3.71 6.07
CA ALA A 69 -13.36 2.65 7.06
C ALA A 69 -14.35 1.57 6.61
N ARG A 70 -15.53 2.00 6.15
CA ARG A 70 -16.61 1.09 5.70
C ARG A 70 -16.17 0.27 4.48
N ASP A 71 -15.53 0.93 3.52
CA ASP A 71 -15.03 0.25 2.31
C ASP A 71 -13.92 -0.75 2.65
N SER A 72 -12.99 -0.39 3.56
CA SER A 72 -11.95 -1.30 4.05
C SER A 72 -12.52 -2.55 4.73
N GLU A 73 -13.51 -2.38 5.61
CA GLU A 73 -14.18 -3.49 6.28
C GLU A 73 -14.88 -4.41 5.27
N THR A 74 -15.65 -3.81 4.35
CA THR A 74 -16.36 -4.58 3.31
C THR A 74 -15.36 -5.28 2.38
N ALA A 75 -14.25 -4.63 2.02
CA ALA A 75 -13.20 -5.23 1.21
C ALA A 75 -12.59 -6.47 1.88
N LEU A 76 -12.40 -6.43 3.21
CA LEU A 76 -11.83 -7.56 3.95
C LEU A 76 -12.80 -8.76 3.97
N ILE A 77 -14.10 -8.51 4.14
CA ILE A 77 -15.16 -9.52 4.06
C ILE A 77 -15.14 -10.19 2.68
N GLU A 78 -15.12 -9.38 1.62
CA GLU A 78 -15.13 -9.88 0.23
C GLU A 78 -13.83 -10.61 -0.14
N ALA A 79 -12.68 -10.16 0.36
CA ALA A 79 -11.40 -10.85 0.15
C ALA A 79 -11.40 -12.22 0.83
N THR A 80 -11.99 -12.31 2.02
CA THR A 80 -12.13 -13.56 2.76
C THR A 80 -13.06 -14.53 2.04
N ALA A 81 -14.22 -14.07 1.58
CA ALA A 81 -15.12 -14.86 0.74
C ALA A 81 -14.44 -15.29 -0.58
N GLY A 82 -13.57 -14.44 -1.12
CA GLY A 82 -12.76 -14.69 -2.31
C GLY A 82 -11.76 -15.85 -2.20
N MET A 83 -11.44 -16.32 -0.98
CA MET A 83 -10.51 -17.43 -0.75
C MET A 83 -11.07 -18.79 -1.17
N ILE A 84 -12.39 -18.96 -1.10
CA ILE A 84 -13.09 -20.19 -1.51
C ILE A 84 -13.67 -20.09 -2.94
N GLN A 85 -13.49 -18.95 -3.59
CA GLN A 85 -13.99 -18.68 -4.94
C GLN A 85 -13.22 -19.50 -5.99
N THR A 86 -13.93 -20.30 -6.78
CA THR A 86 -13.35 -21.13 -7.85
C THR A 86 -13.33 -20.42 -9.20
N GLU A 87 -14.17 -19.40 -9.39
CA GLU A 87 -14.23 -18.64 -10.62
C GLU A 87 -12.91 -17.91 -10.88
N PRO A 88 -12.35 -18.00 -12.09
CA PRO A 88 -11.18 -17.21 -12.45
C PRO A 88 -11.54 -15.73 -12.55
N ASP A 89 -10.62 -14.88 -12.10
CA ASP A 89 -10.71 -13.45 -12.29
C ASP A 89 -9.32 -12.82 -12.40
N ARG A 90 -9.29 -11.49 -12.52
CA ARG A 90 -8.07 -10.69 -12.72
C ARG A 90 -7.46 -10.17 -11.41
N ALA A 91 -8.01 -10.56 -10.26
CA ALA A 91 -7.58 -10.10 -8.95
C ALA A 91 -7.18 -11.25 -7.98
N PRO A 92 -6.51 -12.33 -8.43
CA PRO A 92 -6.12 -13.43 -7.53
C PRO A 92 -5.12 -12.99 -6.44
N TYR A 93 -4.47 -11.85 -6.62
CA TYR A 93 -3.55 -11.25 -5.63
C TYR A 93 -4.28 -10.55 -4.47
N CYS A 94 -5.60 -10.30 -4.59
CA CYS A 94 -6.37 -9.57 -3.59
C CYS A 94 -6.74 -10.48 -2.40
N THR A 95 -5.75 -10.84 -1.60
CA THR A 95 -5.91 -11.66 -0.40
C THR A 95 -6.39 -10.84 0.81
N PRO A 96 -6.93 -11.48 1.86
CA PRO A 96 -7.27 -10.79 3.11
C PRO A 96 -6.08 -10.04 3.72
N ALA A 97 -4.89 -10.65 3.72
CA ALA A 97 -3.67 -10.00 4.22
C ALA A 97 -3.29 -8.76 3.40
N TYR A 98 -3.47 -8.81 2.07
CA TYR A 98 -3.23 -7.67 1.20
C TYR A 98 -4.22 -6.52 1.47
N VAL A 99 -5.51 -6.83 1.69
CA VAL A 99 -6.53 -5.83 2.03
C VAL A 99 -6.31 -5.25 3.44
N ALA A 100 -5.90 -6.07 4.41
CA ALA A 100 -5.59 -5.61 5.76
C ALA A 100 -4.41 -4.63 5.76
N MET A 101 -3.35 -4.93 4.99
CA MET A 101 -2.23 -4.02 4.79
C MET A 101 -2.67 -2.67 4.21
N GLU A 102 -3.46 -2.66 3.14
CA GLU A 102 -3.97 -1.41 2.56
C GLU A 102 -4.93 -0.67 3.52
N THR A 103 -5.71 -1.40 4.31
CA THR A 103 -6.53 -0.80 5.38
C THR A 103 -5.66 -0.05 6.40
N GLY A 104 -4.58 -0.66 6.89
CA GLY A 104 -3.62 0.04 7.76
C GLY A 104 -3.04 1.29 7.10
N ALA A 105 -2.76 1.23 5.78
CA ALA A 105 -2.27 2.38 5.02
C ALA A 105 -3.29 3.53 4.94
N THR A 106 -4.58 3.22 4.73
CA THR A 106 -5.64 4.26 4.75
C THR A 106 -5.79 4.91 6.12
N ARG A 107 -5.69 4.14 7.21
CA ARG A 107 -5.71 4.67 8.58
C ARG A 107 -4.53 5.58 8.85
N LEU A 108 -3.34 5.18 8.42
CA LEU A 108 -2.12 5.97 8.54
C LEU A 108 -2.26 7.31 7.79
N LEU A 109 -2.75 7.27 6.55
CA LEU A 109 -2.98 8.44 5.71
C LEU A 109 -3.94 9.45 6.37
N LEU A 110 -4.96 8.94 7.07
CA LEU A 110 -5.92 9.74 7.83
C LEU A 110 -5.38 10.22 9.20
N GLY A 111 -4.10 10.02 9.49
CA GLY A 111 -3.48 10.42 10.76
C GLY A 111 -3.78 9.48 11.93
N GLN A 112 -4.43 8.33 11.70
CA GLN A 112 -4.95 7.42 12.73
C GLN A 112 -3.91 6.35 13.10
N ALA A 113 -2.67 6.76 13.36
CA ALA A 113 -1.53 5.86 13.57
C ALA A 113 -1.77 4.80 14.65
N ALA A 114 -2.36 5.18 15.79
CA ALA A 114 -2.70 4.26 16.88
C ALA A 114 -3.63 3.11 16.46
N THR A 115 -4.52 3.34 15.48
CA THR A 115 -5.41 2.30 14.94
C THR A 115 -4.75 1.51 13.79
N ALA A 116 -3.76 2.09 13.13
CA ALA A 116 -3.04 1.45 12.03
C ALA A 116 -2.03 0.41 12.54
N ILE A 117 -1.33 0.70 13.65
CA ILE A 117 -0.32 -0.19 14.25
C ILE A 117 -0.82 -1.63 14.47
N PRO A 118 -1.93 -1.88 15.21
CA PRO A 118 -2.38 -3.24 15.46
C PRO A 118 -2.79 -3.98 14.18
N ILE A 119 -3.28 -3.26 13.16
CA ILE A 119 -3.58 -3.85 11.84
C ILE A 119 -2.30 -4.27 11.14
N PHE A 120 -1.26 -3.45 11.18
CA PHE A 120 0.04 -3.77 10.59
C PHE A 120 0.71 -4.94 11.31
N GLU A 121 0.70 -4.97 12.64
CA GLU A 121 1.24 -6.09 13.44
C GLU A 121 0.54 -7.42 13.11
N ALA A 122 -0.80 -7.41 13.05
CA ALA A 122 -1.56 -8.59 12.65
C ALA A 122 -1.22 -9.03 11.22
N SER A 123 -1.15 -8.09 10.28
CA SER A 123 -0.83 -8.37 8.87
C SER A 123 0.59 -8.93 8.70
N ARG A 124 1.55 -8.45 9.49
CA ARG A 124 2.93 -8.93 9.50
C ARG A 124 3.02 -10.43 9.75
N SER A 125 2.26 -10.93 10.72
CA SER A 125 2.25 -12.36 11.09
C SER A 125 1.72 -13.27 9.98
N GLN A 126 0.93 -12.72 9.06
CA GLN A 126 0.25 -13.45 7.98
C GLN A 126 0.96 -13.27 6.63
N TRP A 127 1.96 -12.39 6.55
CA TRP A 127 2.61 -12.07 5.29
C TRP A 127 3.54 -13.19 4.84
N THR A 128 3.45 -13.59 3.57
CA THR A 128 4.37 -14.54 2.95
C THR A 128 5.31 -13.80 1.98
N PRO A 129 6.59 -13.59 2.33
CA PRO A 129 7.47 -12.65 1.62
C PRO A 129 7.80 -13.00 0.16
N SER A 130 7.76 -14.28 -0.24
CA SER A 130 8.41 -14.75 -1.47
C SER A 130 7.76 -14.32 -2.79
N ARG A 131 6.53 -13.79 -2.79
CA ARG A 131 5.82 -13.38 -4.03
C ARG A 131 5.53 -11.88 -4.15
N GLN A 132 5.78 -11.09 -3.10
CA GLN A 132 5.33 -9.70 -3.01
C GLN A 132 6.37 -8.80 -2.32
N ALA A 133 7.64 -8.91 -2.71
CA ALA A 133 8.74 -8.16 -2.09
C ALA A 133 8.51 -6.63 -2.08
N ARG A 134 7.91 -6.10 -3.16
CA ARG A 134 7.58 -4.66 -3.24
C ARG A 134 6.51 -4.25 -2.22
N ASP A 135 5.44 -5.03 -2.13
CA ASP A 135 4.35 -4.71 -1.19
C ASP A 135 4.80 -4.90 0.25
N HIS A 136 5.70 -5.86 0.51
CA HIS A 136 6.31 -6.03 1.83
C HIS A 136 7.18 -4.83 2.24
N ALA A 137 8.00 -4.30 1.33
CA ALA A 137 8.78 -3.10 1.62
C ALA A 137 7.88 -1.89 1.91
N LEU A 138 6.82 -1.69 1.11
CA LEU A 138 5.82 -0.65 1.36
C LEU A 138 5.13 -0.83 2.72
N PHE A 139 4.77 -2.07 3.05
CA PHE A 139 4.20 -2.43 4.34
C PHE A 139 5.11 -2.03 5.50
N LEU A 140 6.39 -2.42 5.47
CA LEU A 140 7.35 -2.09 6.53
C LEU A 140 7.56 -0.58 6.65
N THR A 141 7.70 0.15 5.54
CA THR A 141 7.84 1.61 5.57
C THR A 141 6.62 2.29 6.21
N ARG A 142 5.41 1.84 5.88
CA ARG A 142 4.16 2.36 6.46
C ARG A 142 4.06 2.02 7.96
N MET A 143 4.44 0.80 8.35
CA MET A 143 4.48 0.38 9.75
C MET A 143 5.47 1.22 10.57
N ALA A 144 6.70 1.43 10.07
CA ALA A 144 7.67 2.32 10.70
C ALA A 144 7.15 3.75 10.85
N THR A 145 6.48 4.26 9.81
CA THR A 145 5.85 5.59 9.83
C THR A 145 4.75 5.68 10.88
N ALA A 146 3.93 4.63 11.03
CA ALA A 146 2.89 4.57 12.05
C ALA A 146 3.47 4.63 13.46
N TYR A 147 4.52 3.86 13.76
CA TYR A 147 5.24 3.96 15.03
C TYR A 147 5.83 5.35 15.25
N ALA A 148 6.47 5.94 14.23
CA ALA A 148 7.05 7.27 14.34
C ALA A 148 5.98 8.34 14.64
N MET A 149 4.81 8.26 13.98
CA MET A 149 3.67 9.14 14.24
C MET A 149 3.10 8.98 15.64
N ALA A 150 3.06 7.74 16.16
CA ALA A 150 2.62 7.43 17.52
C ALA A 150 3.64 7.81 18.61
N GLY A 151 4.85 8.23 18.22
CA GLY A 151 5.92 8.57 19.17
C GLY A 151 6.75 7.37 19.65
N GLU A 152 6.52 6.19 19.06
CA GLU A 152 7.20 4.93 19.39
C GLU A 152 8.56 4.87 18.68
N ARG A 153 9.50 5.71 19.13
CA ARG A 153 10.82 5.90 18.49
C ARG A 153 11.54 4.59 18.19
N ASP A 154 11.73 3.76 19.21
CA ASP A 154 12.59 2.58 19.10
C ASP A 154 11.98 1.53 18.16
N GLN A 155 10.65 1.39 18.14
CA GLN A 155 9.94 0.54 17.19
C GLN A 155 10.03 1.11 15.77
N ALA A 156 9.88 2.42 15.60
CA ALA A 156 10.03 3.07 14.30
C ALA A 156 11.43 2.83 13.71
N CYS A 157 12.49 3.00 14.51
CA CYS A 157 13.87 2.72 14.09
C CYS A 157 14.06 1.24 13.75
N THR A 158 13.59 0.33 14.61
CA THR A 158 13.74 -1.12 14.40
C THR A 158 13.10 -1.58 13.09
N VAL A 159 11.87 -1.15 12.82
CA VAL A 159 11.16 -1.52 11.58
C VAL A 159 11.78 -0.83 10.35
N THR A 160 12.30 0.39 10.51
CA THR A 160 13.03 1.08 9.44
C THR A 160 14.29 0.30 9.02
N GLU A 161 15.07 -0.17 9.99
CA GLU A 161 16.28 -0.96 9.73
C GLU A 161 15.98 -2.24 8.94
N GLU A 162 14.87 -2.91 9.27
CA GLU A 162 14.40 -4.08 8.53
C GLU A 162 13.96 -3.76 7.10
N ALA A 163 13.38 -2.58 6.89
CA ALA A 163 12.88 -2.16 5.59
C ALA A 163 14.01 -1.81 4.60
N ILE A 164 15.11 -1.21 5.08
CA ILE A 164 16.24 -0.73 4.25
C ILE A 164 16.74 -1.75 3.21
N PRO A 165 17.13 -2.99 3.57
CA PRO A 165 17.66 -3.94 2.58
C PRO A 165 16.63 -4.31 1.51
N GLN A 166 15.34 -4.31 1.84
CA GLN A 166 14.28 -4.62 0.90
C GLN A 166 14.03 -3.46 -0.06
N ILE A 167 14.03 -2.24 0.47
CA ILE A 167 13.88 -1.00 -0.29
C ILE A 167 15.04 -0.81 -1.27
N GLN A 168 16.28 -1.11 -0.84
CA GLN A 168 17.48 -1.08 -1.70
C GLN A 168 17.36 -1.97 -2.93
N ALA A 169 16.72 -3.14 -2.80
CA ALA A 169 16.50 -4.05 -3.92
C ALA A 169 15.44 -3.55 -4.91
N LEU A 170 14.68 -2.49 -4.58
CA LEU A 170 13.48 -2.06 -5.31
C LEU A 170 13.64 -0.65 -5.88
N ARG A 171 13.78 -0.49 -7.21
CA ARG A 171 13.71 0.83 -7.86
C ARG A 171 12.24 1.27 -8.05
N SER A 172 11.62 1.80 -7.00
CA SER A 172 10.18 2.12 -7.00
C SER A 172 9.87 3.54 -6.53
N SER A 173 9.33 4.38 -7.42
CA SER A 173 8.87 5.75 -7.08
C SER A 173 7.80 5.76 -5.98
N ARG A 174 6.95 4.73 -5.93
CA ARG A 174 5.92 4.57 -4.87
C ARG A 174 6.55 4.38 -3.49
N VAL A 175 7.72 3.75 -3.41
CA VAL A 175 8.46 3.56 -2.16
C VAL A 175 9.16 4.87 -1.77
N ALA A 176 9.70 5.62 -2.73
CA ALA A 176 10.34 6.91 -2.49
C ALA A 176 9.41 7.93 -1.80
N GLY A 177 8.15 8.04 -2.23
CA GLY A 177 7.18 8.94 -1.57
C GLY A 177 6.86 8.55 -0.11
N GLN A 178 6.86 7.24 0.19
CA GLN A 178 6.66 6.75 1.56
C GLN A 178 7.91 6.99 2.43
N LEU A 179 9.11 6.85 1.87
CA LEU A 179 10.35 7.18 2.57
C LEU A 179 10.41 8.65 2.98
N ALA A 180 10.01 9.58 2.10
CA ALA A 180 9.97 10.99 2.43
C ALA A 180 9.08 11.27 3.66
N THR A 181 7.91 10.60 3.72
CA THR A 181 7.01 10.70 4.88
C THR A 181 7.67 10.14 6.15
N LEU A 182 8.33 8.99 6.06
CA LEU A 182 9.04 8.39 7.19
C LEU A 182 10.18 9.29 7.70
N CYS A 183 10.99 9.87 6.81
CA CYS A 183 12.07 10.79 7.19
C CYS A 183 11.52 12.01 7.95
N ILE A 184 10.43 12.61 7.46
CA ILE A 184 9.75 13.73 8.16
C ILE A 184 9.30 13.32 9.56
N GLN A 185 8.77 12.11 9.74
CA GLN A 185 8.31 11.68 11.06
C GLN A 185 9.46 11.38 12.02
N LEU A 186 10.56 10.79 11.52
CA LEU A 186 11.76 10.48 12.30
C LEU A 186 12.59 11.73 12.64
N SER A 187 12.53 12.80 11.83
CA SER A 187 13.33 14.01 12.03
C SER A 187 13.07 14.73 13.35
N ARG A 188 11.94 14.45 14.01
CA ARG A 188 11.65 14.92 15.37
C ARG A 188 12.69 14.46 16.40
N TRP A 189 13.41 13.37 16.12
CA TRP A 189 14.47 12.82 16.96
C TRP A 189 15.86 12.99 16.33
N SER A 190 16.04 13.93 15.40
CA SER A 190 17.32 14.12 14.67
C SER A 190 18.52 14.47 15.56
N THR A 191 18.31 14.95 16.79
CA THR A 191 19.39 15.20 17.75
C THR A 191 19.95 13.90 18.37
N ASP A 192 19.23 12.79 18.24
CA ASP A 192 19.67 11.48 18.68
C ASP A 192 20.53 10.82 17.58
N ARG A 193 21.80 10.53 17.91
CA ARG A 193 22.81 10.05 16.96
C ARG A 193 22.35 8.82 16.15
N PRO A 194 21.88 7.72 16.78
CA PRO A 194 21.26 6.61 16.06
C PRO A 194 20.19 7.00 15.04
N VAL A 195 19.35 8.00 15.33
CA VAL A 195 18.29 8.43 14.40
C VAL A 195 18.87 9.29 13.28
N ALA A 196 19.83 10.17 13.58
CA ALA A 196 20.54 10.95 12.57
C ALA A 196 21.28 10.08 11.55
N ASP A 197 21.95 9.02 12.03
CA ASP A 197 22.64 8.05 11.18
C ASP A 197 21.64 7.29 10.29
N LEU A 198 20.49 6.91 10.85
CA LEU A 198 19.41 6.26 10.12
C LEU A 198 18.81 7.17 9.03
N LEU A 199 18.53 8.43 9.35
CA LEU A 199 18.05 9.43 8.39
C LEU A 199 19.02 9.61 7.23
N THR A 200 20.32 9.72 7.51
CA THR A 200 21.37 9.84 6.49
C THR A 200 21.34 8.64 5.52
N ARG A 201 21.15 7.42 6.04
CA ARG A 201 21.04 6.22 5.20
C ARG A 201 19.77 6.19 4.36
N LEU A 202 18.65 6.68 4.89
CA LEU A 202 17.39 6.79 4.15
C LEU A 202 17.46 7.83 3.03
N ASP A 203 18.14 8.96 3.26
CA ASP A 203 18.35 9.99 2.24
C ASP A 203 19.20 9.47 1.08
N LEU A 204 20.33 8.83 1.38
CA LEU A 204 21.18 8.17 0.37
C LEU A 204 20.41 7.09 -0.41
N LEU A 205 19.53 6.36 0.27
CA LEU A 205 18.68 5.37 -0.34
C LEU A 205 17.65 6.00 -1.29
N ALA A 206 17.00 7.09 -0.88
CA ALA A 206 16.05 7.81 -1.70
C ALA A 206 16.71 8.42 -2.95
N GLU A 207 17.90 8.99 -2.83
CA GLU A 207 18.68 9.51 -3.95
C GLU A 207 19.02 8.42 -4.98
N SER A 208 19.33 7.20 -4.52
CA SER A 208 19.66 6.08 -5.40
C SER A 208 18.55 5.70 -6.39
N PHE A 209 17.30 6.06 -6.10
CA PHE A 209 16.17 5.82 -7.01
C PHE A 209 16.14 6.73 -8.22
N PHE A 210 16.78 7.89 -8.14
CA PHE A 210 16.86 8.85 -9.23
C PHE A 210 18.13 8.67 -10.07
N LEU A 211 19.05 7.79 -9.65
CA LEU A 211 20.26 7.47 -10.39
C LEU A 211 19.99 6.43 -11.50
N PRO A 212 20.57 6.62 -12.71
CA PRO A 212 20.49 5.62 -13.77
C PRO A 212 21.05 4.27 -13.30
N ALA A 213 20.54 3.17 -13.88
CA ALA A 213 21.06 1.84 -13.54
C ALA A 213 22.57 1.80 -13.82
N PRO A 214 23.39 1.20 -12.93
CA PRO A 214 24.80 1.00 -13.23
C PRO A 214 24.90 0.25 -14.56
N ARG A 215 25.75 0.75 -15.46
CA ARG A 215 26.01 0.06 -16.73
C ARG A 215 26.47 -1.37 -16.41
N PRO A 216 25.94 -2.39 -17.10
CA PRO A 216 26.48 -3.73 -16.95
C PRO A 216 27.99 -3.70 -17.26
N PRO A 217 28.79 -4.53 -16.57
CA PRO A 217 30.23 -4.58 -16.83
C PRO A 217 30.46 -4.88 -18.32
N GLU A 218 31.30 -4.07 -18.96
CA GLU A 218 31.71 -4.29 -20.35
C GLU A 218 32.55 -5.58 -20.40
N GLY A 219 31.92 -6.72 -20.72
CA GLY A 219 32.66 -7.98 -20.68
C GLY A 219 31.92 -9.28 -21.01
N GLU A 220 30.61 -9.30 -21.25
CA GLU A 220 29.93 -10.52 -21.72
C GLU A 220 29.24 -10.25 -23.06
N ARG A 221 29.93 -10.60 -24.14
CA ARG A 221 29.36 -10.92 -25.46
C ARG A 221 29.43 -12.42 -25.66
#